data_AF-A0A1A7ZPF9-F1
#
_entry.id   AF-A0A1A7ZPF9-F1
#
_cell.length_a   1.000
_cell.length_b   1.000
_cell.length_c   1.000
_cell.angle_alpha   90.00
_cell.angle_beta   90.00
_cell.angle_gamma   90.00
#
_symmetry.space_group_name_H-M   'P 1'
#
loop_
_entity.id
_entity.type
_entity.pdbx_description
1 polymer ?
#
loop_
_entity_poly.entity_id
_entity_poly.type
_entity_poly.pdbx_seq_one_letter_code
_entity_poly.pdbx_strand_id
1 'polypeptide(L)'
;MATDRSGLGLQLTLFVFFGVFASREAEAAVPEPRGTTRILGMRLESSSSPAETTKAGDIQVTEGSDVSFRFYGLHLFPNSSDLIGFTELYYSETEDDSSAAAVVQLNRTCTEHTKDIVVKGPMVVSNQNTSGVVSLSIKQLRKREALKVFVLCVLDVQEQRWIRLDDKDGKLRVVEEKKSLLPVWLQVILICCLLVLSGMFSGLNLGLMALDPMELRIVQSCGTEKEKKYARKIEPIRRKGNYLLCSLLLGNVLVNTTLTILLDDLTKSGFGAVVASTVGIVIFGEIVPQALCSRHGLAVGANTILLTKLFMLLTFPLSWPISKVLDCVLGQEIGTVYNREKLVEMLRVTEPYNDLVKEELNMIQGALELRTKTVEDVMTALNNCYMLSSDAVLDFNTMSEIMESGYTRIPVYEGERSNIVDILFVKDLAFVDPDDCTTLKTITKF
;
A
#
# COMPACT_ATOMS: atom_id res chain seq x y z
N MET A 1 18.48 -49.80 -37.13
CA MET A 1 17.34 -49.38 -37.99
C MET A 1 16.67 -48.23 -37.23
N ALA A 2 16.52 -47.00 -37.74
CA ALA A 2 15.94 -46.56 -39.03
C ALA A 2 14.43 -46.89 -39.12
N THR A 3 13.49 -46.04 -39.54
CA THR A 3 13.43 -44.64 -40.11
C THR A 3 11.92 -44.28 -40.24
N ASP A 4 11.38 -43.05 -40.30
CA ASP A 4 11.80 -41.64 -40.17
C ASP A 4 10.49 -40.75 -40.13
N ARG A 5 10.58 -39.45 -39.79
CA ARG A 5 9.58 -38.36 -40.03
C ARG A 5 8.18 -38.41 -39.34
N SER A 6 7.41 -37.32 -39.26
CA SER A 6 7.71 -35.86 -39.09
C SER A 6 6.42 -35.01 -38.97
N GLY A 7 6.48 -33.91 -38.20
CA GLY A 7 5.44 -32.85 -38.14
C GLY A 7 4.43 -33.04 -37.00
N LEU A 8 3.82 -31.99 -36.43
CA LEU A 8 3.94 -30.55 -36.67
C LEU A 8 3.35 -29.80 -35.45
N GLY A 9 3.85 -28.64 -34.98
CA GLY A 9 5.06 -27.88 -35.28
C GLY A 9 5.13 -26.61 -34.39
N LEU A 10 6.32 -26.10 -34.06
CA LEU A 10 6.54 -25.00 -33.12
C LEU A 10 6.88 -23.69 -33.86
N GLN A 11 6.15 -22.59 -33.60
CA GLN A 11 6.48 -21.26 -34.15
C GLN A 11 7.43 -20.49 -33.23
N LEU A 12 8.73 -20.60 -33.50
CA LEU A 12 9.75 -19.68 -32.98
C LEU A 12 9.89 -18.50 -33.96
N THR A 13 9.69 -17.27 -33.50
CA THR A 13 9.76 -16.08 -34.38
C THR A 13 11.20 -15.64 -34.60
N LEU A 14 11.86 -16.20 -35.62
CA LEU A 14 13.23 -15.87 -36.00
C LEU A 14 13.23 -14.83 -37.13
N PHE A 15 13.74 -13.63 -36.87
CA PHE A 15 13.77 -12.54 -37.87
C PHE A 15 14.79 -12.84 -38.98
N VAL A 16 14.28 -13.07 -40.21
CA VAL A 16 15.09 -13.35 -41.40
C VAL A 16 15.39 -12.05 -42.15
N PHE A 17 16.65 -11.89 -42.56
CA PHE A 17 17.12 -10.84 -43.45
C PHE A 17 16.43 -10.92 -44.81
N PHE A 18 15.66 -9.88 -45.20
CA PHE A 18 15.19 -9.73 -46.57
C PHE A 18 16.17 -8.87 -47.39
N GLY A 19 17.04 -9.54 -48.14
CA GLY A 19 17.91 -8.88 -49.12
C GLY A 19 17.14 -8.54 -50.39
N VAL A 20 16.73 -7.28 -50.55
CA VAL A 20 16.11 -6.80 -51.81
C VAL A 20 17.22 -6.51 -52.83
N PHE A 21 17.33 -7.36 -53.86
CA PHE A 21 18.13 -7.06 -55.05
C PHE A 21 17.40 -6.01 -55.90
N ALA A 22 17.72 -4.73 -55.66
CA ALA A 22 17.38 -3.65 -56.58
C ALA A 22 18.45 -3.58 -57.68
N SER A 23 18.10 -3.99 -58.90
CA SER A 23 18.99 -3.89 -60.06
C SER A 23 19.32 -2.43 -60.36
N ARG A 24 20.62 -2.10 -60.41
CA ARG A 24 21.12 -0.81 -60.89
C ARG A 24 21.18 -0.81 -62.42
N GLU A 25 20.34 -0.02 -63.07
CA GLU A 25 20.75 0.58 -64.34
C GLU A 25 21.76 1.69 -64.03
N ALA A 26 22.86 1.72 -64.79
CA ALA A 26 23.96 2.64 -64.57
C ALA A 26 23.88 3.78 -65.60
N GLU A 27 23.12 4.82 -65.28
CA GLU A 27 23.09 6.04 -66.09
C GLU A 27 24.46 6.74 -66.01
N ALA A 28 25.04 7.04 -67.18
CA ALA A 28 26.46 7.40 -67.28
C ALA A 28 26.71 8.86 -66.90
N ALA A 29 27.39 9.08 -65.77
CA ALA A 29 27.76 10.41 -65.31
C ALA A 29 28.86 11.04 -66.18
N VAL A 30 28.65 12.30 -66.60
CA VAL A 30 29.60 13.12 -67.37
C VAL A 30 30.81 13.51 -66.48
N PRO A 31 32.06 13.42 -66.97
CA PRO A 31 33.25 13.67 -66.16
C PRO A 31 33.69 15.15 -66.14
N GLU A 32 33.34 15.89 -65.09
CA GLU A 32 33.77 17.28 -64.79
C GLU A 32 33.95 17.46 -63.25
N PRO A 33 34.60 18.52 -62.73
CA PRO A 33 36.05 18.47 -62.49
C PRO A 33 36.41 18.43 -60.98
N ARG A 34 37.63 17.97 -60.68
CA ARG A 34 38.35 18.06 -59.38
C ARG A 34 37.44 18.16 -58.13
N GLY A 35 36.91 17.02 -57.71
CA GLY A 35 35.84 16.90 -56.72
C GLY A 35 36.00 17.74 -55.44
N THR A 36 35.01 18.59 -55.17
CA THR A 36 34.88 19.39 -53.96
C THR A 36 34.32 18.57 -52.79
N THR A 37 34.81 18.82 -51.57
CA THR A 37 34.25 18.26 -50.34
C THR A 37 32.79 18.65 -50.17
N ARG A 38 31.92 17.67 -49.86
CA ARG A 38 30.48 17.90 -49.62
C ARG A 38 29.96 16.97 -48.53
N ILE A 39 29.38 17.53 -47.47
CA ILE A 39 28.72 16.78 -46.38
C ILE A 39 27.24 16.60 -46.73
N LEU A 40 26.69 15.42 -46.44
CA LEU A 40 25.34 14.98 -46.85
C LEU A 40 24.44 14.56 -45.69
N GLY A 41 25.00 14.22 -44.52
CA GLY A 41 24.26 13.74 -43.36
C GLY A 41 25.15 13.50 -42.15
N MET A 42 24.55 13.42 -40.96
CA MET A 42 25.21 13.04 -39.71
C MET A 42 24.47 11.91 -39.00
N ARG A 43 25.19 11.12 -38.20
CA ARG A 43 24.64 10.09 -37.33
C ARG A 43 25.41 10.05 -36.01
N LEU A 44 24.71 9.87 -34.90
CA LEU A 44 25.34 9.62 -33.59
C LEU A 44 26.06 8.26 -33.61
N GLU A 45 27.33 8.25 -33.22
CA GLU A 45 28.16 7.04 -33.13
C GLU A 45 28.46 6.66 -31.67
N SER A 46 28.72 7.64 -30.81
CA SER A 46 28.84 7.41 -29.36
C SER A 46 28.56 8.70 -28.55
N SER A 47 28.29 8.53 -27.26
CA SER A 47 28.07 9.62 -26.30
C SER A 47 28.62 9.23 -24.93
N SER A 48 29.17 10.18 -24.17
CA SER A 48 29.56 10.00 -22.77
C SER A 48 28.37 9.79 -21.83
N SER A 49 27.18 10.21 -22.27
CA SER A 49 25.98 10.43 -21.47
C SER A 49 24.75 9.86 -22.21
N PRO A 50 23.61 9.57 -21.54
CA PRO A 50 22.46 8.98 -22.22
C PRO A 50 21.98 9.85 -23.39
N ALA A 51 21.87 9.20 -24.56
CA ALA A 51 21.51 9.79 -25.83
C ALA A 51 20.65 8.79 -26.61
N GLU A 52 19.60 9.28 -27.27
CA GLU A 52 18.59 8.48 -27.95
C GLU A 52 18.30 9.06 -29.34
N THR A 53 17.50 8.35 -30.13
CA THR A 53 16.93 8.88 -31.38
C THR A 53 15.42 8.84 -31.26
N THR A 54 14.78 10.01 -31.33
CA THR A 54 13.34 10.14 -31.18
C THR A 54 12.62 9.43 -32.34
N LYS A 55 11.37 8.98 -32.13
CA LYS A 55 10.53 8.34 -33.18
C LYS A 55 10.37 9.16 -34.47
N ALA A 56 10.68 10.45 -34.44
CA ALA A 56 10.67 11.35 -35.60
C ALA A 56 11.96 11.33 -36.45
N GLY A 57 13.04 10.70 -35.96
CA GLY A 57 14.37 10.70 -36.56
C GLY A 57 15.38 11.64 -35.88
N ASP A 58 14.91 12.63 -35.12
CA ASP A 58 15.76 13.58 -34.40
C ASP A 58 16.72 12.89 -33.42
N ILE A 59 17.98 13.35 -33.41
CA ILE A 59 19.01 12.84 -32.48
C ILE A 59 18.91 13.64 -31.17
N GLN A 60 18.79 12.94 -30.04
CA GLN A 60 18.68 13.53 -28.70
C GLN A 60 19.92 13.21 -27.87
N VAL A 61 20.50 14.24 -27.25
CA VAL A 61 21.73 14.17 -26.44
C VAL A 61 21.55 14.96 -25.15
N THR A 62 22.27 14.58 -24.10
CA THR A 62 22.27 15.30 -22.82
C THR A 62 23.26 16.48 -22.85
N GLU A 63 22.98 17.55 -22.10
CA GLU A 63 23.91 18.67 -21.93
C GLU A 63 25.24 18.23 -21.30
N GLY A 64 26.29 19.04 -21.45
CA GLY A 64 27.59 18.77 -20.82
C GLY A 64 28.34 17.54 -21.34
N SER A 65 27.80 16.85 -22.36
CA SER A 65 28.32 15.58 -22.87
C SER A 65 29.35 15.76 -23.98
N ASP A 66 30.25 14.79 -24.08
CA ASP A 66 31.11 14.60 -25.25
C ASP A 66 30.50 13.52 -26.15
N VAL A 67 30.28 13.85 -27.41
CA VAL A 67 29.52 13.05 -28.37
C VAL A 67 30.31 12.89 -29.67
N SER A 68 30.35 11.69 -30.22
CA SER A 68 30.99 11.42 -31.51
C SER A 68 29.92 11.29 -32.59
N PHE A 69 30.02 12.13 -33.61
CA PHE A 69 29.15 12.10 -34.78
C PHE A 69 29.91 11.59 -35.99
N ARG A 70 29.31 10.63 -36.70
CA ARG A 70 29.75 10.18 -38.01
C ARG A 70 29.05 11.01 -39.08
N PHE A 71 29.84 11.78 -39.81
CA PHE A 71 29.41 12.53 -40.98
C PHE A 71 29.61 11.68 -42.23
N TYR A 72 28.67 11.80 -43.17
CA TYR A 72 28.72 11.15 -44.48
C TYR A 72 28.84 12.21 -45.57
N GLY A 73 29.57 11.92 -46.65
CA GLY A 73 29.85 12.90 -47.68
C GLY A 73 30.67 12.38 -48.85
N LEU A 74 31.19 13.32 -49.65
CA LEU A 74 32.13 13.09 -50.74
C LEU A 74 33.40 13.89 -50.48
N HIS A 75 34.56 13.29 -50.76
CA HIS A 75 35.89 13.89 -50.59
C HIS A 75 36.10 14.56 -49.22
N LEU A 76 35.79 13.84 -48.14
CA LEU A 76 36.07 14.27 -46.77
C LEU A 76 37.59 14.20 -46.48
N PHE A 77 38.11 15.20 -45.77
CA PHE A 77 39.50 15.31 -45.35
C PHE A 77 39.57 15.64 -43.84
N PRO A 78 40.74 15.48 -43.17
CA PRO A 78 40.84 15.76 -41.73
C PRO A 78 40.48 17.20 -41.32
N ASN A 79 40.65 18.18 -42.21
CA ASN A 79 40.23 19.57 -42.01
C ASN A 79 38.76 19.84 -42.40
N SER A 80 37.99 18.83 -42.84
CA SER A 80 36.55 18.97 -43.07
C SER A 80 35.74 19.12 -41.78
N SER A 81 36.38 19.00 -40.61
CA SER A 81 35.89 19.49 -39.31
C SER A 81 35.49 20.97 -39.37
N ASP A 82 36.24 21.77 -40.12
CA ASP A 82 36.14 23.23 -40.10
C ASP A 82 35.00 23.75 -41.00
N LEU A 83 34.43 22.84 -41.80
CA LEU A 83 33.25 23.05 -42.65
C LEU A 83 31.93 22.74 -41.91
N ILE A 84 32.00 22.39 -40.62
CA ILE A 84 30.87 21.98 -39.78
C ILE A 84 30.61 23.06 -38.73
N GLY A 85 29.37 23.53 -38.66
CA GLY A 85 28.87 24.45 -37.64
C GLY A 85 27.48 24.05 -37.18
N PHE A 86 26.99 24.68 -36.12
CA PHE A 86 25.63 24.50 -35.63
C PHE A 86 24.99 25.86 -35.37
N THR A 87 23.70 25.98 -35.66
CA THR A 87 22.90 27.18 -35.34
C THR A 87 21.75 26.80 -34.39
N GLU A 88 21.36 27.71 -33.50
CA GLU A 88 20.20 27.51 -32.63
C GLU A 88 18.91 27.70 -33.44
N LEU A 89 17.92 26.83 -33.22
CA LEU A 89 16.61 26.89 -33.85
C LEU A 89 15.56 27.33 -32.81
N TYR A 90 15.27 28.63 -32.78
CA TYR A 90 14.20 29.17 -31.96
C TYR A 90 12.83 28.71 -32.46
N TYR A 91 12.21 27.77 -31.75
CA TYR A 91 10.77 27.54 -31.85
C TYR A 91 10.03 28.66 -31.10
N SER A 92 9.14 29.36 -31.80
CA SER A 92 8.10 30.16 -31.15
C SER A 92 6.97 29.23 -30.71
N GLU A 93 6.76 29.09 -29.41
CA GLU A 93 5.67 28.29 -28.84
C GLU A 93 4.31 28.98 -29.07
N THR A 94 3.71 28.71 -30.23
CA THR A 94 2.30 28.96 -30.51
C THR A 94 1.73 27.74 -31.24
N GLU A 95 1.46 26.67 -30.50
CA GLU A 95 0.50 25.65 -30.94
C GLU A 95 -0.92 26.19 -30.71
N ASP A 96 -1.47 26.88 -31.71
CA ASP A 96 -2.91 27.00 -31.89
C ASP A 96 -3.24 27.26 -33.37
N ASP A 97 -4.36 26.67 -33.80
CA ASP A 97 -5.03 26.75 -35.10
C ASP A 97 -4.32 26.38 -36.43
N SER A 98 -5.09 25.69 -37.26
CA SER A 98 -4.69 25.06 -38.52
C SER A 98 -4.76 26.00 -39.74
N SER A 99 -4.10 27.16 -39.68
CA SER A 99 -4.03 28.08 -40.85
C SER A 99 -2.76 28.93 -40.97
N ALA A 100 -1.58 28.37 -40.66
CA ALA A 100 -0.28 29.07 -40.72
C ALA A 100 0.69 28.54 -41.80
N ALA A 101 0.19 28.11 -42.96
CA ALA A 101 1.02 27.77 -44.12
C ALA A 101 1.57 29.04 -44.83
N ALA A 102 2.25 29.91 -44.08
CA ALA A 102 2.62 31.26 -44.50
C ALA A 102 4.07 31.65 -44.09
N VAL A 103 4.97 31.65 -45.08
CA VAL A 103 6.20 32.46 -45.12
C VAL A 103 7.25 32.21 -44.02
N VAL A 104 7.91 31.05 -44.05
CA VAL A 104 9.36 30.95 -43.74
C VAL A 104 10.10 30.29 -44.90
N GLN A 105 10.03 30.92 -46.07
CA GLN A 105 10.94 30.63 -47.20
C GLN A 105 12.06 31.67 -47.26
N LEU A 106 13.14 31.28 -47.95
CA LEU A 106 14.18 32.17 -48.47
C LEU A 106 15.26 32.73 -47.52
N ASN A 107 15.66 31.98 -46.49
CA ASN A 107 17.08 31.97 -46.08
C ASN A 107 17.53 30.60 -45.56
N ARG A 108 17.97 29.73 -46.48
CA ARG A 108 18.55 28.40 -46.19
C ARG A 108 19.89 28.43 -45.44
N THR A 109 20.31 29.58 -44.91
CA THR A 109 21.72 29.82 -44.58
C THR A 109 21.97 30.21 -43.14
N CYS A 110 23.18 29.92 -42.65
CA CYS A 110 23.57 30.15 -41.26
C CYS A 110 24.46 31.39 -41.18
N THR A 111 23.89 32.48 -40.67
CA THR A 111 24.62 33.74 -40.40
C THR A 111 25.23 33.77 -39.00
N GLU A 112 24.66 33.00 -38.07
CA GLU A 112 25.09 32.89 -36.68
C GLU A 112 25.36 31.43 -36.32
N HIS A 113 26.52 31.19 -35.69
CA HIS A 113 26.94 29.90 -35.17
C HIS A 113 26.87 29.91 -33.64
N THR A 114 26.30 28.85 -33.05
CA THR A 114 26.30 28.73 -31.60
C THR A 114 27.72 28.54 -31.06
N LYS A 115 27.94 29.02 -29.82
CA LYS A 115 29.15 28.74 -29.04
C LYS A 115 28.95 27.57 -28.07
N ASP A 116 27.77 26.96 -28.06
CA ASP A 116 27.37 25.95 -27.08
C ASP A 116 27.75 24.53 -27.52
N ILE A 117 27.92 24.30 -28.82
CA ILE A 117 28.51 23.09 -29.40
C ILE A 117 29.89 23.43 -29.94
N VAL A 118 30.92 22.70 -29.51
CA VAL A 118 32.32 22.94 -29.92
C VAL A 118 32.87 21.70 -30.61
N VAL A 119 33.35 21.84 -31.85
CA VAL A 119 34.05 20.78 -32.60
C VAL A 119 35.40 20.48 -31.92
N LYS A 120 35.64 19.21 -31.57
CA LYS A 120 36.87 18.72 -30.92
C LYS A 120 37.77 18.02 -31.93
N GLY A 121 38.73 18.76 -32.48
CA GLY A 121 39.83 18.23 -33.29
C GLY A 121 39.46 17.91 -34.74
N PRO A 122 40.43 17.38 -35.51
CA PRO A 122 40.26 17.07 -36.92
C PRO A 122 39.36 15.83 -37.13
N MET A 123 38.71 15.77 -38.29
CA MET A 123 37.84 14.66 -38.70
C MET A 123 38.65 13.37 -38.92
N VAL A 124 38.27 12.29 -38.24
CA VAL A 124 38.83 10.94 -38.43
C VAL A 124 38.15 10.29 -39.63
N VAL A 125 38.70 10.51 -40.81
CA VAL A 125 38.15 10.06 -42.10
C VAL A 125 38.25 8.53 -42.26
N SER A 126 37.23 7.92 -42.85
CA SER A 126 37.09 6.47 -43.07
C SER A 126 36.32 6.15 -44.35
N ASN A 127 36.44 4.92 -44.86
CA ASN A 127 35.83 4.44 -46.11
C ASN A 127 36.11 5.35 -47.32
N GLN A 128 37.37 5.39 -47.81
CA GLN A 128 37.75 6.08 -49.06
C GLN A 128 37.25 7.54 -49.14
N ASN A 129 37.36 8.29 -48.03
CA ASN A 129 36.93 9.69 -47.91
C ASN A 129 35.42 9.93 -48.09
N THR A 130 34.57 8.92 -47.84
CA THR A 130 33.10 9.03 -47.88
C THR A 130 32.42 9.13 -46.51
N SER A 131 33.15 8.85 -45.42
CA SER A 131 32.67 9.07 -44.05
C SER A 131 33.78 9.65 -43.16
N GLY A 132 33.42 10.31 -42.08
CA GLY A 132 34.39 10.79 -41.09
C GLY A 132 33.77 11.01 -39.73
N VAL A 133 34.51 10.67 -38.67
CA VAL A 133 34.06 10.81 -37.29
C VAL A 133 34.61 12.12 -36.71
N VAL A 134 33.75 12.87 -36.05
CA VAL A 134 34.09 14.14 -35.38
C VAL A 134 33.52 14.11 -33.97
N SER A 135 34.37 14.35 -32.98
CA SER A 135 33.90 14.58 -31.62
C SER A 135 33.39 16.02 -31.47
N LEU A 136 32.25 16.18 -30.80
CA LEU A 136 31.70 17.46 -30.39
C LEU A 136 31.63 17.50 -28.87
N SER A 137 31.79 18.69 -28.29
CA SER A 137 31.61 18.94 -26.87
C SER A 137 30.42 19.87 -26.68
N ILE A 138 29.43 19.41 -25.94
CA ILE A 138 28.19 20.15 -25.68
C ILE A 138 28.32 20.83 -24.33
N LYS A 139 28.15 22.16 -24.28
CA LYS A 139 28.17 22.92 -23.03
C LYS A 139 26.88 22.72 -22.24
N GLN A 140 26.90 23.10 -20.97
CA GLN A 140 25.69 23.15 -20.14
C GLN A 140 24.76 24.26 -20.66
N LEU A 141 23.45 23.99 -20.67
CA LEU A 141 22.42 24.94 -21.04
C LEU A 141 22.31 26.05 -19.98
N ARG A 142 21.67 27.17 -20.33
CA ARG A 142 21.46 28.24 -19.37
C ARG A 142 20.36 27.82 -18.40
N LYS A 143 20.56 28.08 -17.10
CA LYS A 143 19.60 27.76 -16.02
C LYS A 143 18.22 28.38 -16.27
N ARG A 144 17.35 27.67 -17.00
CA ARG A 144 15.93 27.87 -17.34
C ARG A 144 15.50 27.10 -18.60
N GLU A 145 16.44 26.65 -19.43
CA GLU A 145 16.17 26.05 -20.74
C GLU A 145 16.27 24.51 -20.64
N ALA A 146 15.14 23.81 -20.54
CA ALA A 146 15.13 22.35 -20.37
C ALA A 146 15.49 21.56 -21.65
N LEU A 147 15.31 22.17 -22.83
CA LEU A 147 15.60 21.62 -24.14
C LEU A 147 16.01 22.75 -25.10
N LYS A 148 17.02 22.49 -25.94
CA LYS A 148 17.36 23.31 -27.13
C LYS A 148 17.41 22.44 -28.38
N VAL A 149 17.02 23.01 -29.51
CA VAL A 149 17.18 22.39 -30.83
C VAL A 149 18.27 23.13 -31.59
N PHE A 150 19.27 22.40 -32.07
CA PHE A 150 20.31 22.90 -32.95
C PHE A 150 20.18 22.25 -34.34
N VAL A 151 20.52 23.01 -35.37
CA VAL A 151 20.54 22.54 -36.77
C VAL A 151 21.97 22.59 -37.30
N LEU A 152 22.37 21.51 -37.96
CA LEU A 152 23.65 21.36 -38.64
C LEU A 152 23.78 22.34 -39.81
N CYS A 153 24.87 23.10 -39.81
CA CYS A 153 25.28 24.00 -40.87
C CYS A 153 26.55 23.46 -41.54
N VAL A 154 26.58 23.48 -42.88
CA VAL A 154 27.73 23.06 -43.69
C VAL A 154 28.19 24.24 -44.53
N LEU A 155 29.49 24.51 -44.59
CA LEU A 155 30.05 25.52 -45.49
C LEU A 155 30.15 24.95 -46.90
N ASP A 156 29.39 25.53 -47.85
CA ASP A 156 29.60 25.23 -49.26
C ASP A 156 30.86 25.94 -49.76
N VAL A 157 31.82 25.16 -50.25
CA VAL A 157 33.13 25.64 -50.70
C VAL A 157 33.03 26.40 -52.03
N GLN A 158 32.01 26.13 -52.86
CA GLN A 158 31.81 26.79 -54.16
C GLN A 158 31.13 28.15 -54.00
N GLU A 159 30.08 28.24 -53.17
CA GLU A 159 29.39 29.52 -52.89
C GLU A 159 30.01 30.34 -51.75
N GLN A 160 30.98 29.77 -50.99
CA GLN A 160 31.52 30.35 -49.74
C GLN A 160 30.42 30.70 -48.72
N ARG A 161 29.32 29.93 -48.73
CA ARG A 161 28.10 30.23 -47.98
C ARG A 161 27.71 29.05 -47.10
N TRP A 162 27.38 29.33 -45.84
CA TRP A 162 26.90 28.32 -44.90
C TRP A 162 25.45 27.96 -45.18
N ILE A 163 25.18 26.68 -45.49
CA ILE A 163 23.86 26.14 -45.80
C ILE A 163 23.39 25.23 -44.64
N ARG A 164 22.12 25.35 -44.25
CA ARG A 164 21.46 24.45 -43.28
C ARG A 164 21.21 23.10 -43.95
N LEU A 165 21.62 22.01 -43.31
CA LEU A 165 21.21 20.67 -43.77
C LEU A 165 19.73 20.45 -43.45
N ASP A 166 19.07 19.59 -44.24
CA ASP A 166 17.61 19.51 -44.31
C ASP A 166 16.94 19.04 -43.01
N ASP A 167 15.63 19.31 -42.92
CA ASP A 167 14.80 19.40 -41.70
C ASP A 167 14.62 18.10 -40.88
N LYS A 168 15.39 17.04 -41.18
CA LYS A 168 15.39 15.73 -40.48
C LYS A 168 16.81 15.25 -40.18
N ASP A 169 17.66 15.13 -41.19
CA ASP A 169 19.02 14.58 -41.04
C ASP A 169 20.04 15.56 -40.42
N GLY A 170 19.64 16.82 -40.19
CA GLY A 170 20.46 17.87 -39.60
C GLY A 170 20.11 18.26 -38.15
N LYS A 171 19.13 17.63 -37.48
CA LYS A 171 18.62 18.09 -36.17
C LYS A 171 19.27 17.41 -34.96
N LEU A 172 19.62 18.22 -33.97
CA LEU A 172 20.18 17.81 -32.69
C LEU A 172 19.41 18.44 -31.52
N ARG A 173 18.73 17.63 -30.71
CA ARG A 173 18.03 18.05 -29.49
C ARG A 173 18.97 17.88 -28.29
N VAL A 174 19.40 18.99 -27.67
CA VAL A 174 20.14 18.95 -26.40
C VAL A 174 19.15 19.12 -25.25
N VAL A 175 19.21 18.24 -24.26
CA VAL A 175 18.27 18.20 -23.11
C VAL A 175 19.03 18.31 -21.79
N GLU A 176 18.45 19.02 -20.82
CA GLU A 176 19.02 19.22 -19.49
C GLU A 176 19.24 17.87 -18.76
N GLU A 177 20.40 17.72 -18.12
CA GLU A 177 20.71 16.55 -17.31
C GLU A 177 19.91 16.64 -16.00
N LYS A 178 19.03 15.67 -15.74
CA LYS A 178 18.32 15.51 -14.46
C LYS A 178 19.32 15.19 -13.32
N LYS A 179 19.98 16.23 -12.82
CA LYS A 179 20.87 16.19 -11.66
C LYS A 179 20.05 15.96 -10.39
N SER A 180 20.16 14.76 -9.83
CA SER A 180 19.55 14.40 -8.55
C SER A 180 19.93 15.45 -7.49
N LEU A 181 18.92 16.14 -6.93
CA LEU A 181 19.12 17.35 -6.11
C LEU A 181 19.79 17.09 -4.75
N LEU A 182 20.01 15.82 -4.40
CA LEU A 182 20.60 15.36 -3.15
C LEU A 182 21.70 14.34 -3.46
N PRO A 183 22.80 14.29 -2.67
CA PRO A 183 23.84 13.30 -2.88
C PRO A 183 23.35 11.90 -2.47
N VAL A 184 23.77 10.87 -3.22
CA VAL A 184 23.27 9.48 -3.12
C VAL A 184 23.29 8.94 -1.68
N TRP A 185 24.33 9.21 -0.89
CA TRP A 185 24.42 8.76 0.50
C TRP A 185 23.30 9.33 1.39
N LEU A 186 22.90 10.58 1.16
CA LEU A 186 21.80 11.23 1.88
C LEU A 186 20.43 10.68 1.40
N GLN A 187 20.27 10.42 0.10
CA GLN A 187 19.07 9.77 -0.44
C GLN A 187 18.86 8.36 0.17
N VAL A 188 19.92 7.56 0.30
CA VAL A 188 19.86 6.23 0.95
C VAL A 188 19.49 6.34 2.43
N ILE A 189 20.08 7.28 3.17
CA ILE A 189 19.72 7.51 4.59
C ILE A 189 18.24 7.94 4.72
N LEU A 190 17.77 8.83 3.84
CA LEU A 190 16.39 9.30 3.81
C LEU A 190 15.41 8.16 3.48
N ILE A 191 15.74 7.29 2.54
CA ILE A 191 14.95 6.10 2.18
C ILE A 191 14.86 5.11 3.33
N CYS A 192 15.97 4.82 4.02
CA CYS A 192 15.96 3.98 5.23
C CYS A 192 15.10 4.61 6.35
N CYS A 193 15.15 5.93 6.52
CA CYS A 193 14.33 6.65 7.49
C CYS A 193 12.82 6.57 7.13
N LEU A 194 12.47 6.77 5.86
CA LEU A 194 11.10 6.68 5.35
C LEU A 194 10.54 5.24 5.45
N LEU A 195 11.34 4.20 5.19
CA LEU A 195 10.94 2.80 5.41
C LEU A 195 10.59 2.52 6.87
N VAL A 196 11.40 2.99 7.82
CA VAL A 196 11.09 2.87 9.26
C VAL A 196 9.83 3.66 9.62
N LEU A 197 9.67 4.88 9.09
CA LEU A 197 8.50 5.73 9.37
C LEU A 197 7.20 5.14 8.79
N SER A 198 7.25 4.58 7.59
CA SER A 198 6.19 3.77 6.95
C SER A 198 5.79 2.61 7.87
N GLY A 199 6.79 1.83 8.30
CA GLY A 199 6.60 0.73 9.25
C GLY A 199 5.94 1.16 10.55
N MET A 200 6.33 2.30 11.10
CA MET A 200 5.69 2.85 12.29
C MET A 200 4.23 3.23 12.03
N PHE A 201 3.86 3.85 10.90
CA PHE A 201 2.45 4.16 10.62
C PHE A 201 1.60 2.93 10.34
N SER A 202 2.07 2.01 9.50
CA SER A 202 1.33 0.79 9.15
C SER A 202 1.14 -0.11 10.39
N GLY A 203 2.22 -0.29 11.18
CA GLY A 203 2.18 -1.02 12.44
C GLY A 203 1.30 -0.34 13.51
N LEU A 204 1.39 0.97 13.69
CA LEU A 204 0.56 1.71 14.67
C LEU A 204 -0.90 1.78 14.25
N ASN A 205 -1.22 1.79 12.96
CA ASN A 205 -2.60 1.74 12.50
C ASN A 205 -3.26 0.44 12.96
N LEU A 206 -2.64 -0.72 12.67
CA LEU A 206 -3.13 -2.00 13.16
C LEU A 206 -3.11 -2.08 14.70
N GLY A 207 -1.98 -1.77 15.33
CA GLY A 207 -1.76 -1.95 16.77
C GLY A 207 -2.58 -1.01 17.67
N LEU A 208 -2.93 0.20 17.21
CA LEU A 208 -3.82 1.10 17.95
C LEU A 208 -5.30 0.88 17.64
N MET A 209 -5.65 0.43 16.43
CA MET A 209 -7.05 0.11 16.11
C MET A 209 -7.51 -1.20 16.75
N ALA A 210 -6.62 -2.19 16.86
CA ALA A 210 -6.88 -3.45 17.55
C ALA A 210 -7.14 -3.28 19.06
N LEU A 211 -6.65 -2.21 19.68
CA LEU A 211 -6.95 -1.87 21.08
C LEU A 211 -8.32 -1.16 21.15
N ASP A 212 -9.34 -1.85 21.66
CA ASP A 212 -10.66 -1.25 21.88
C ASP A 212 -10.66 -0.33 23.13
N PRO A 213 -11.40 0.81 23.14
CA PRO A 213 -11.51 1.68 24.32
C PRO A 213 -11.97 0.99 25.61
N MET A 214 -12.77 -0.08 25.54
CA MET A 214 -13.22 -0.86 26.70
C MET A 214 -12.11 -1.78 27.23
N GLU A 215 -11.42 -2.52 26.36
CA GLU A 215 -10.22 -3.29 26.74
C GLU A 215 -9.17 -2.40 27.40
N LEU A 216 -8.96 -1.21 26.83
CA LEU A 216 -8.01 -0.24 27.36
C LEU A 216 -8.38 0.19 28.79
N ARG A 217 -9.67 0.29 29.13
CA ARG A 217 -10.16 0.59 30.50
C ARG A 217 -10.05 -0.61 31.44
N ILE A 218 -10.26 -1.83 30.95
CA ILE A 218 -10.02 -3.06 31.71
C ILE A 218 -8.54 -3.14 32.09
N VAL A 219 -7.63 -2.90 31.13
CA VAL A 219 -6.17 -2.84 31.37
C VAL A 219 -5.77 -1.70 32.31
N GLN A 220 -6.44 -0.54 32.26
CA GLN A 220 -6.23 0.55 33.25
C GLN A 220 -6.63 0.18 34.69
N SER A 221 -7.48 -0.84 34.86
CA SER A 221 -8.00 -1.27 36.15
C SER A 221 -7.21 -2.47 36.68
N CYS A 222 -7.11 -3.52 35.87
CA CYS A 222 -6.58 -4.84 36.27
C CYS A 222 -5.12 -5.08 35.86
N GLY A 223 -4.57 -4.32 34.92
CA GLY A 223 -3.21 -4.53 34.39
C GLY A 223 -2.09 -4.16 35.38
N THR A 224 -0.84 -4.46 35.00
CA THR A 224 0.34 -4.07 35.78
C THR A 224 0.53 -2.54 35.79
N GLU A 225 1.30 -2.03 36.75
CA GLU A 225 1.60 -0.60 36.86
C GLU A 225 2.38 0.01 35.68
N LYS A 226 2.90 -0.82 34.76
CA LYS A 226 3.44 -0.37 33.47
C LYS A 226 2.31 -0.22 32.44
N GLU A 227 1.49 -1.26 32.29
CA GLU A 227 0.39 -1.32 31.32
C GLU A 227 -0.69 -0.28 31.61
N LYS A 228 -1.06 -0.07 32.88
CA LYS A 228 -1.96 1.01 33.31
C LYS A 228 -1.49 2.40 32.84
N LYS A 229 -0.17 2.66 32.93
CA LYS A 229 0.45 3.93 32.49
C LYS A 229 0.49 4.04 30.96
N TYR A 230 0.61 2.93 30.24
CA TYR A 230 0.54 2.88 28.78
C TYR A 230 -0.91 3.10 28.29
N ALA A 231 -1.87 2.38 28.85
CA ALA A 231 -3.28 2.49 28.55
C ALA A 231 -3.83 3.92 28.79
N ARG A 232 -3.48 4.56 29.93
CA ARG A 232 -3.82 5.97 30.21
C ARG A 232 -3.23 6.98 29.22
N LYS A 233 -2.08 6.68 28.59
CA LYS A 233 -1.50 7.54 27.54
C LYS A 233 -2.24 7.41 26.21
N ILE A 234 -2.76 6.22 25.89
CA ILE A 234 -3.40 5.89 24.60
C ILE A 234 -4.88 6.28 24.57
N GLU A 235 -5.64 6.11 25.66
CA GLU A 235 -7.11 6.35 25.71
C GLU A 235 -7.56 7.67 25.08
N PRO A 236 -6.99 8.85 25.39
CA PRO A 236 -7.48 10.12 24.85
C PRO A 236 -7.30 10.24 23.32
N ILE A 237 -6.44 9.41 22.71
CA ILE A 237 -6.27 9.34 21.26
C ILE A 237 -7.21 8.30 20.65
N ARG A 238 -7.25 7.06 21.18
CA ARG A 238 -8.11 5.99 20.63
C ARG A 238 -9.61 6.31 20.74
N ARG A 239 -10.02 7.12 21.73
CA ARG A 239 -11.37 7.70 21.84
C ARG A 239 -11.77 8.63 20.67
N LYS A 240 -10.83 8.99 19.80
CA LYS A 240 -11.07 9.68 18.51
C LYS A 240 -10.61 8.79 17.34
N GLY A 241 -11.02 7.52 17.33
CA GLY A 241 -10.45 6.51 16.45
C GLY A 241 -10.59 6.82 14.97
N ASN A 242 -11.76 7.26 14.47
CA ASN A 242 -11.91 7.80 13.10
C ASN A 242 -10.84 8.84 12.71
N TYR A 243 -10.53 9.79 13.60
CA TYR A 243 -9.52 10.83 13.37
C TYR A 243 -8.07 10.29 13.47
N LEU A 244 -7.82 9.32 14.36
CA LEU A 244 -6.54 8.60 14.44
C LEU A 244 -6.30 7.76 13.17
N LEU A 245 -7.30 7.02 12.72
CA LEU A 245 -7.32 6.19 11.51
C LEU A 245 -7.02 7.04 10.27
N CYS A 246 -7.78 8.11 10.03
CA CYS A 246 -7.52 9.02 8.91
C CYS A 246 -6.11 9.63 8.96
N SER A 247 -5.63 10.04 10.15
CA SER A 247 -4.30 10.63 10.30
C SER A 247 -3.16 9.63 10.00
N LEU A 248 -3.27 8.39 10.49
CA LEU A 248 -2.27 7.34 10.26
C LEU A 248 -2.27 6.81 8.83
N LEU A 249 -3.45 6.63 8.23
CA LEU A 249 -3.56 6.22 6.82
C LEU A 249 -3.00 7.27 5.86
N LEU A 250 -3.31 8.56 6.08
CA LEU A 250 -2.71 9.66 5.31
C LEU A 250 -1.19 9.71 5.49
N GLY A 251 -0.69 9.49 6.71
CA GLY A 251 0.74 9.37 6.99
C GLY A 251 1.41 8.21 6.22
N ASN A 252 0.83 7.01 6.25
CA ASN A 252 1.35 5.84 5.54
C ASN A 252 1.40 6.09 4.01
N VAL A 253 0.32 6.58 3.42
CA VAL A 253 0.24 6.87 1.98
C VAL A 253 1.25 7.95 1.56
N LEU A 254 1.37 9.03 2.32
CA LEU A 254 2.32 10.12 2.04
C LEU A 254 3.77 9.63 2.07
N VAL A 255 4.13 8.80 3.06
CA VAL A 255 5.48 8.23 3.17
C VAL A 255 5.74 7.23 2.04
N ASN A 256 4.82 6.31 1.77
CA ASN A 256 5.00 5.26 0.75
C ASN A 256 5.12 5.85 -0.67
N THR A 257 4.38 6.93 -0.96
CA THR A 257 4.52 7.66 -2.24
C THR A 257 5.84 8.43 -2.34
N THR A 258 6.24 9.15 -1.29
CA THR A 258 7.53 9.87 -1.26
C THR A 258 8.72 8.91 -1.37
N LEU A 259 8.67 7.78 -0.67
CA LEU A 259 9.66 6.70 -0.72
C LEU A 259 9.79 6.09 -2.12
N THR A 260 8.66 5.86 -2.81
CA THR A 260 8.65 5.32 -4.18
C THR A 260 9.30 6.28 -5.17
N ILE A 261 8.98 7.58 -5.08
CA ILE A 261 9.56 8.63 -5.95
C ILE A 261 11.08 8.72 -5.75
N LEU A 262 11.55 8.75 -4.50
CA LEU A 262 12.98 8.82 -4.19
C LEU A 262 13.76 7.57 -4.64
N LEU A 263 13.12 6.41 -4.70
CA LEU A 263 13.75 5.18 -5.19
C LEU A 263 13.83 5.14 -6.73
N ASP A 264 12.89 5.77 -7.44
CA ASP A 264 12.94 5.92 -8.90
C ASP A 264 14.08 6.84 -9.34
N ASP A 265 14.21 8.01 -8.70
CA ASP A 265 15.32 8.96 -8.87
C ASP A 265 16.71 8.32 -8.66
N LEU A 266 16.82 7.37 -7.73
CA LEU A 266 18.06 6.62 -7.49
C LEU A 266 18.29 5.50 -8.52
N THR A 267 17.26 4.73 -8.84
CA THR A 267 17.41 3.50 -9.63
C THR A 267 17.56 3.80 -11.13
N LYS A 268 17.05 4.95 -11.60
CA LYS A 268 17.09 5.40 -13.01
C LYS A 268 16.51 4.40 -14.02
N SER A 269 15.74 3.44 -13.54
CA SER A 269 15.12 2.37 -14.30
C SER A 269 13.77 2.06 -13.65
N GLY A 270 12.70 2.65 -14.18
CA GLY A 270 11.39 2.67 -13.52
C GLY A 270 10.82 1.28 -13.21
N PHE A 271 11.12 0.27 -14.03
CA PHE A 271 10.72 -1.11 -13.73
C PHE A 271 11.47 -1.66 -12.51
N GLY A 272 12.79 -1.43 -12.41
CA GLY A 272 13.58 -1.82 -11.24
C GLY A 272 13.14 -1.08 -9.98
N ALA A 273 12.86 0.23 -10.11
CA ALA A 273 12.38 1.06 -9.02
C ALA A 273 11.05 0.57 -8.44
N VAL A 274 10.04 0.32 -9.29
CA VAL A 274 8.71 -0.16 -8.86
C VAL A 274 8.79 -1.51 -8.15
N VAL A 275 9.58 -2.46 -8.68
CA VAL A 275 9.75 -3.77 -8.03
C VAL A 275 10.46 -3.62 -6.68
N ALA A 276 11.54 -2.83 -6.62
CA ALA A 276 12.29 -2.60 -5.38
C ALA A 276 11.47 -1.85 -4.32
N SER A 277 10.68 -0.84 -4.69
CA SER A 277 9.84 -0.09 -3.75
C SER A 277 8.71 -0.96 -3.22
N THR A 278 8.04 -1.72 -4.09
CA THR A 278 6.95 -2.62 -3.70
C THR A 278 7.44 -3.68 -2.71
N VAL A 279 8.54 -4.38 -3.01
CA VAL A 279 9.09 -5.40 -2.11
C VAL A 279 9.60 -4.78 -0.80
N GLY A 280 10.26 -3.63 -0.87
CA GLY A 280 10.75 -2.91 0.31
C GLY A 280 9.62 -2.46 1.25
N ILE A 281 8.59 -1.82 0.71
CA ILE A 281 7.43 -1.33 1.47
C ILE A 281 6.65 -2.51 2.05
N VAL A 282 6.29 -3.53 1.25
CA VAL A 282 5.47 -4.65 1.73
C VAL A 282 6.18 -5.42 2.85
N ILE A 283 7.48 -5.70 2.74
CA ILE A 283 8.21 -6.48 3.76
C ILE A 283 8.54 -5.63 4.99
N PHE A 284 9.21 -4.48 4.80
CA PHE A 284 9.78 -3.69 5.90
C PHE A 284 8.88 -2.54 6.38
N GLY A 285 8.00 -2.03 5.52
CA GLY A 285 7.04 -0.97 5.83
C GLY A 285 5.66 -1.47 6.26
N GLU A 286 5.28 -2.72 5.96
CA GLU A 286 3.95 -3.23 6.31
C GLU A 286 3.99 -4.54 7.10
N ILE A 287 4.40 -5.68 6.51
CA ILE A 287 4.25 -7.01 7.13
C ILE A 287 5.00 -7.13 8.46
N VAL A 288 6.31 -6.85 8.50
CA VAL A 288 7.12 -7.03 9.72
C VAL A 288 6.67 -6.06 10.84
N PRO A 289 6.45 -4.75 10.58
CA PRO A 289 5.93 -3.83 11.59
C PRO A 289 4.53 -4.15 12.09
N GLN A 290 3.60 -4.56 11.21
CA GLN A 290 2.25 -4.97 11.61
C GLN A 290 2.29 -6.22 12.50
N ALA A 291 3.08 -7.24 12.15
CA ALA A 291 3.23 -8.45 12.96
C ALA A 291 3.79 -8.15 14.37
N LEU A 292 4.74 -7.22 14.48
CA LEU A 292 5.28 -6.78 15.78
C LEU A 292 4.25 -5.99 16.60
N CYS A 293 3.53 -5.06 15.96
CA CYS A 293 2.54 -4.21 16.62
C CYS A 293 1.24 -4.95 16.97
N SER A 294 0.88 -6.00 16.24
CA SER A 294 -0.22 -6.91 16.59
C SER A 294 0.04 -7.60 17.94
N ARG A 295 1.28 -8.01 18.23
CA ARG A 295 1.65 -8.66 19.50
C ARG A 295 1.99 -7.72 20.65
N HIS A 296 2.51 -6.52 20.36
CA HIS A 296 3.02 -5.59 21.37
C HIS A 296 2.39 -4.19 21.33
N GLY A 297 1.20 -4.05 20.73
CA GLY A 297 0.56 -2.77 20.39
C GLY A 297 0.46 -1.77 21.55
N LEU A 298 0.14 -2.24 22.76
CA LEU A 298 0.06 -1.40 23.96
C LEU A 298 1.41 -0.74 24.31
N ALA A 299 2.51 -1.48 24.21
CA ALA A 299 3.85 -0.99 24.53
C ALA A 299 4.40 -0.09 23.40
N VAL A 300 4.25 -0.52 22.14
CA VAL A 300 4.70 0.26 20.98
C VAL A 300 3.92 1.57 20.88
N GLY A 301 2.59 1.52 20.99
CA GLY A 301 1.70 2.69 20.96
C GLY A 301 1.96 3.71 22.07
N ALA A 302 2.31 3.26 23.28
CA ALA A 302 2.57 4.15 24.41
C ALA A 302 3.95 4.81 24.38
N ASN A 303 4.95 4.17 23.74
CA ASN A 303 6.27 4.76 23.53
C ASN A 303 6.27 5.73 22.33
N THR A 304 5.58 5.37 21.25
CA THR A 304 5.47 6.20 20.02
C THR A 304 4.44 7.33 20.13
N ILE A 305 3.69 7.41 21.24
CA ILE A 305 2.57 8.35 21.47
C ILE A 305 2.88 9.83 21.13
N LEU A 306 4.14 10.26 21.27
CA LEU A 306 4.59 11.61 20.90
C LEU A 306 4.66 11.79 19.38
N LEU A 307 5.18 10.80 18.66
CA LEU A 307 5.25 10.77 17.20
C LEU A 307 3.84 10.73 16.60
N THR A 308 2.96 9.88 17.13
CA THR A 308 1.55 9.80 16.73
C THR A 308 0.85 11.15 16.88
N LYS A 309 1.04 11.85 18.02
CA LYS A 309 0.49 13.20 18.22
C LYS A 309 1.07 14.24 17.25
N LEU A 310 2.37 14.18 16.94
CA LEU A 310 3.00 15.07 15.98
C LEU A 310 2.39 14.90 14.57
N PHE A 311 2.19 13.66 14.11
CA PHE A 311 1.61 13.41 12.80
C PHE A 311 0.10 13.66 12.73
N MET A 312 -0.65 13.46 13.82
CA MET A 312 -2.04 13.92 13.90
C MET A 312 -2.16 15.44 13.84
N LEU A 313 -1.22 16.18 14.45
CA LEU A 313 -1.15 17.64 14.34
C LEU A 313 -0.75 18.09 12.93
N LEU A 314 0.20 17.41 12.28
CA LEU A 314 0.66 17.72 10.91
C LEU A 314 -0.44 17.44 9.87
N THR A 315 -1.14 16.30 9.99
CA THR A 315 -2.23 15.91 9.07
C THR A 315 -3.56 16.59 9.39
N PHE A 316 -3.71 17.23 10.56
CA PHE A 316 -4.93 17.88 11.06
C PHE A 316 -5.79 18.61 10.00
N PRO A 317 -5.28 19.53 9.15
CA PRO A 317 -6.12 20.25 8.20
C PRO A 317 -6.81 19.34 7.15
N LEU A 318 -6.27 18.14 6.90
CA LEU A 318 -6.84 17.16 5.97
C LEU A 318 -7.55 16.01 6.70
N SER A 319 -6.99 15.51 7.81
CA SER A 319 -7.58 14.39 8.55
C SER A 319 -8.81 14.79 9.38
N TRP A 320 -8.90 16.04 9.86
CA TRP A 320 -10.08 16.52 10.59
C TRP A 320 -11.37 16.53 9.75
N PRO A 321 -11.46 17.19 8.58
CA PRO A 321 -12.69 17.18 7.78
C PRO A 321 -13.07 15.78 7.31
N ILE A 322 -12.11 14.95 6.89
CA ILE A 322 -12.37 13.56 6.47
C ILE A 322 -12.94 12.74 7.65
N SER A 323 -12.34 12.85 8.84
CA SER A 323 -12.88 12.18 10.03
C SER A 323 -14.27 12.69 10.44
N LYS A 324 -14.61 13.95 10.13
CA LYS A 324 -15.95 14.50 10.35
C LYS A 324 -17.00 14.05 9.35
N VAL A 325 -16.62 13.77 8.10
CA VAL A 325 -17.49 13.04 7.17
C VAL A 325 -17.69 11.60 7.66
N LEU A 326 -16.64 10.92 8.11
CA LEU A 326 -16.73 9.55 8.65
C LEU A 326 -17.63 9.46 9.89
N ASP A 327 -17.43 10.34 10.89
CA ASP A 327 -18.29 10.49 12.08
C ASP A 327 -19.78 10.69 11.71
N CYS A 328 -20.06 11.32 10.56
CA CYS A 328 -21.42 11.66 10.12
C CYS A 328 -22.09 10.55 9.29
N VAL A 329 -21.33 9.72 8.58
CA VAL A 329 -21.86 8.67 7.70
C VAL A 329 -21.86 7.29 8.39
N LEU A 330 -20.83 6.97 9.19
CA LEU A 330 -20.72 5.72 9.94
C LEU A 330 -21.21 5.86 11.39
N GLY A 331 -21.37 7.09 11.87
CA GLY A 331 -21.54 7.39 13.30
C GLY A 331 -20.20 7.44 14.05
N GLN A 332 -20.27 7.68 15.36
CA GLN A 332 -19.10 7.59 16.22
C GLN A 332 -18.77 6.12 16.53
N GLU A 333 -17.47 5.78 16.63
CA GLU A 333 -17.00 4.54 17.27
C GLU A 333 -17.32 4.56 18.78
N ILE A 334 -18.58 4.32 19.12
CA ILE A 334 -19.00 3.96 20.48
C ILE A 334 -18.62 2.49 20.64
N GLY A 335 -17.45 2.25 21.24
CA GLY A 335 -16.89 0.91 21.48
C GLY A 335 -17.95 -0.04 22.06
N THR A 336 -17.99 -1.28 21.54
CA THR A 336 -19.26 -2.02 21.44
C THR A 336 -19.97 -2.13 22.78
N VAL A 337 -21.25 -1.74 22.83
CA VAL A 337 -22.07 -1.93 24.04
C VAL A 337 -22.22 -3.44 24.25
N TYR A 338 -21.55 -3.96 25.27
CA TYR A 338 -21.62 -5.38 25.63
C TYR A 338 -22.98 -5.66 26.26
N ASN A 339 -23.93 -6.16 25.44
CA ASN A 339 -25.20 -6.65 25.99
C ASN A 339 -24.96 -7.89 26.86
N ARG A 340 -25.91 -8.20 27.75
CA ARG A 340 -25.74 -9.26 28.76
C ARG A 340 -25.49 -10.64 28.15
N GLU A 341 -26.14 -10.98 27.03
CA GLU A 341 -25.84 -12.23 26.30
C GLU A 341 -24.38 -12.26 25.80
N LYS A 342 -23.88 -11.15 25.22
CA LYS A 342 -22.50 -11.06 24.73
C LYS A 342 -21.47 -11.23 25.86
N LEU A 343 -21.79 -10.75 27.07
CA LEU A 343 -20.93 -10.95 28.24
C LEU A 343 -20.91 -12.41 28.72
N VAL A 344 -22.08 -13.06 28.80
CA VAL A 344 -22.18 -14.49 29.14
C VAL A 344 -21.44 -15.36 28.12
N GLU A 345 -21.63 -15.08 26.83
CA GLU A 345 -21.00 -15.87 25.76
C GLU A 345 -19.48 -15.65 25.71
N MET A 346 -18.99 -14.43 25.98
CA MET A 346 -17.56 -14.16 26.10
C MET A 346 -16.92 -14.95 27.27
N LEU A 347 -17.63 -15.10 28.39
CA LEU A 347 -17.17 -15.93 29.50
C LEU A 347 -17.08 -17.41 29.11
N ARG A 348 -18.11 -17.95 28.43
CA ARG A 348 -18.11 -19.35 27.92
C ARG A 348 -16.98 -19.62 26.92
N VAL A 349 -16.76 -18.72 25.96
CA VAL A 349 -15.67 -18.85 24.97
C VAL A 349 -14.28 -18.80 25.63
N THR A 350 -14.17 -18.25 26.84
CA THR A 350 -12.91 -18.18 27.60
C THR A 350 -12.71 -19.38 28.56
N GLU A 351 -13.71 -20.24 28.76
CA GLU A 351 -13.64 -21.42 29.64
C GLU A 351 -12.42 -22.34 29.41
N PRO A 352 -11.96 -22.64 28.18
CA PRO A 352 -10.79 -23.51 27.98
C PRO A 352 -9.42 -22.81 28.12
N TYR A 353 -9.37 -21.51 28.41
CA TYR A 353 -8.14 -20.71 28.43
C TYR A 353 -7.85 -19.95 29.73
N ASN A 354 -8.81 -19.86 30.65
CA ASN A 354 -8.65 -19.09 31.89
C ASN A 354 -8.30 -19.98 33.09
N ASP A 355 -7.52 -19.43 34.03
CA ASP A 355 -7.16 -20.03 35.32
C ASP A 355 -8.31 -19.94 36.36
N LEU A 356 -9.55 -19.81 35.87
CA LEU A 356 -10.77 -19.74 36.69
C LEU A 356 -11.32 -21.15 36.88
N VAL A 357 -11.63 -21.51 38.13
CA VAL A 357 -12.20 -22.82 38.44
C VAL A 357 -13.61 -22.90 37.83
N LYS A 358 -13.99 -24.06 37.28
CA LYS A 358 -15.29 -24.24 36.59
C LYS A 358 -16.47 -23.91 37.51
N GLU A 359 -16.37 -24.21 38.80
CA GLU A 359 -17.33 -23.83 39.82
C GLU A 359 -17.53 -22.29 39.90
N GLU A 360 -16.48 -21.48 39.76
CA GLU A 360 -16.59 -20.01 39.78
C GLU A 360 -17.29 -19.47 38.55
N LEU A 361 -16.96 -19.99 37.36
CA LEU A 361 -17.66 -19.65 36.12
C LEU A 361 -19.14 -20.05 36.18
N ASN A 362 -19.45 -21.22 36.72
CA ASN A 362 -20.83 -21.67 36.95
C ASN A 362 -21.59 -20.78 37.95
N MET A 363 -20.95 -20.32 39.03
CA MET A 363 -21.55 -19.37 39.97
C MET A 363 -21.82 -18.01 39.29
N ILE A 364 -20.88 -17.49 38.50
CA ILE A 364 -21.06 -16.21 37.77
C ILE A 364 -22.16 -16.34 36.72
N GLN A 365 -22.17 -17.41 35.92
CA GLN A 365 -23.23 -17.66 34.94
C GLN A 365 -24.59 -17.83 35.63
N GLY A 366 -24.67 -18.59 36.73
CA GLY A 366 -25.89 -18.76 37.51
C GLY A 366 -26.43 -17.45 38.09
N ALA A 367 -25.57 -16.62 38.68
CA ALA A 367 -25.93 -15.30 39.20
C ALA A 367 -26.39 -14.33 38.08
N LEU A 368 -25.78 -14.41 36.90
CA LEU A 368 -26.24 -13.67 35.72
C LEU A 368 -27.60 -14.20 35.25
N GLU A 369 -27.79 -15.50 35.06
CA GLU A 369 -29.03 -16.13 34.59
C GLU A 369 -30.22 -15.92 35.54
N LEU A 370 -29.99 -15.89 36.85
CA LEU A 370 -31.02 -15.75 37.89
C LEU A 370 -31.92 -14.52 37.69
N ARG A 371 -31.41 -13.43 37.09
CA ARG A 371 -32.21 -12.22 36.79
C ARG A 371 -33.24 -12.42 35.67
N THR A 372 -33.15 -13.48 34.88
CA THR A 372 -34.11 -13.81 33.80
C THR A 372 -34.82 -15.14 33.96
N LYS A 373 -34.34 -16.04 34.82
CA LYS A 373 -35.06 -17.27 35.14
C LYS A 373 -36.34 -16.94 35.91
N THR A 374 -37.41 -17.59 35.51
CA THR A 374 -38.72 -17.58 36.15
C THR A 374 -38.82 -18.75 37.14
N VAL A 375 -39.95 -18.85 37.85
CA VAL A 375 -40.25 -20.04 38.67
C VAL A 375 -40.54 -21.25 37.77
N GLU A 376 -41.10 -21.05 36.58
CA GLU A 376 -41.42 -22.12 35.62
C GLU A 376 -40.16 -22.85 35.13
N ASP A 377 -39.04 -22.14 34.97
CA ASP A 377 -37.74 -22.72 34.57
C ASP A 377 -37.11 -23.68 35.60
N VAL A 378 -37.60 -23.69 36.86
CA VAL A 378 -36.97 -24.39 37.99
C VAL A 378 -37.94 -25.15 38.90
N MET A 379 -39.25 -25.07 38.66
CA MET A 379 -40.25 -25.75 39.49
C MET A 379 -40.33 -27.25 39.23
N THR A 380 -40.54 -28.03 40.28
CA THR A 380 -40.97 -29.43 40.15
C THR A 380 -42.39 -29.46 39.59
N ALA A 381 -42.60 -30.10 38.44
CA ALA A 381 -43.94 -30.28 37.88
C ALA A 381 -44.84 -31.10 38.82
N LEU A 382 -46.09 -30.70 39.00
CA LEU A 382 -47.02 -31.25 40.01
C LEU A 382 -47.15 -32.79 39.98
N ASN A 383 -47.09 -33.39 38.79
CA ASN A 383 -47.16 -34.85 38.61
C ASN A 383 -45.98 -35.60 39.26
N ASN A 384 -44.84 -34.93 39.44
CA ASN A 384 -43.61 -35.47 40.02
C ASN A 384 -43.48 -35.13 41.52
N CYS A 385 -44.44 -34.40 42.11
CA CYS A 385 -44.45 -34.10 43.53
C CYS A 385 -44.94 -35.31 44.34
N TYR A 386 -44.20 -35.68 45.39
CA TYR A 386 -44.73 -36.52 46.46
C TYR A 386 -45.68 -35.67 47.31
N MET A 387 -46.91 -36.17 47.54
CA MET A 387 -48.01 -35.42 48.14
C MET A 387 -48.94 -36.37 48.91
N LEU A 388 -49.47 -35.92 50.04
CA LEU A 388 -50.38 -36.70 50.89
C LEU A 388 -51.82 -36.19 50.77
N SER A 389 -52.79 -37.10 50.87
CA SER A 389 -54.19 -36.73 51.08
C SER A 389 -54.37 -36.17 52.50
N SER A 390 -55.15 -35.11 52.66
CA SER A 390 -55.53 -34.58 53.98
C SER A 390 -56.26 -35.60 54.87
N ASP A 391 -56.93 -36.59 54.26
CA ASP A 391 -57.57 -37.72 54.95
C ASP A 391 -56.65 -38.92 55.20
N ALA A 392 -55.33 -38.78 54.95
CA ALA A 392 -54.36 -39.82 55.28
C ALA A 392 -54.25 -40.05 56.79
N VAL A 393 -54.04 -41.32 57.16
CA VAL A 393 -53.75 -41.75 58.52
C VAL A 393 -52.23 -41.90 58.66
N LEU A 394 -51.67 -41.34 59.72
CA LEU A 394 -50.24 -41.44 60.04
C LEU A 394 -50.01 -42.72 60.85
N ASP A 395 -50.21 -43.86 60.17
CA ASP A 395 -49.86 -45.17 60.67
C ASP A 395 -48.37 -45.49 60.40
N PHE A 396 -47.89 -46.62 60.92
CA PHE A 396 -46.50 -47.06 60.69
C PHE A 396 -46.12 -47.15 59.20
N ASN A 397 -47.04 -47.57 58.32
CA ASN A 397 -46.75 -47.66 56.89
C ASN A 397 -46.60 -46.27 56.26
N THR A 398 -47.57 -45.38 56.47
CA THR A 398 -47.55 -44.02 55.90
C THR A 398 -46.39 -43.20 56.47
N MET A 399 -46.07 -43.34 57.76
CA MET A 399 -44.88 -42.71 58.34
C MET A 399 -43.57 -43.28 57.79
N SER A 400 -43.52 -44.59 57.48
CA SER A 400 -42.37 -45.19 56.80
C SER A 400 -42.20 -44.66 55.37
N GLU A 401 -43.28 -44.60 54.57
CA GLU A 401 -43.24 -44.00 53.22
C GLU A 401 -42.78 -42.54 53.24
N ILE A 402 -43.26 -41.74 54.21
CA ILE A 402 -42.83 -40.35 54.41
C ILE A 402 -41.32 -40.27 54.66
N MET A 403 -40.79 -41.14 55.53
CA MET A 403 -39.37 -41.15 55.87
C MET A 403 -38.48 -41.68 54.73
N GLU A 404 -38.93 -42.70 54.00
CA GLU A 404 -38.27 -43.21 52.80
C GLU A 404 -38.25 -42.18 51.66
N SER A 405 -39.26 -41.31 51.57
CA SER A 405 -39.31 -40.24 50.57
C SER A 405 -38.22 -39.17 50.74
N GLY A 406 -37.71 -38.99 51.97
CA GLY A 406 -36.67 -38.00 52.31
C GLY A 406 -37.09 -36.52 52.23
N TYR A 407 -38.35 -36.20 51.87
CA TYR A 407 -38.79 -34.82 51.67
C TYR A 407 -39.15 -34.11 52.99
N THR A 408 -38.44 -33.03 53.33
CA THR A 408 -38.70 -32.26 54.57
C THR A 408 -40.04 -31.51 54.59
N ARG A 409 -40.63 -31.27 53.41
CA ARG A 409 -41.90 -30.54 53.20
C ARG A 409 -42.73 -31.31 52.19
N ILE A 410 -43.95 -31.68 52.55
CA ILE A 410 -44.83 -32.52 51.74
C ILE A 410 -46.17 -31.80 51.58
N PRO A 411 -46.56 -31.40 50.35
CA PRO A 411 -47.86 -30.78 50.11
C PRO A 411 -49.01 -31.74 50.45
N VAL A 412 -50.02 -31.18 51.11
CA VAL A 412 -51.25 -31.88 51.51
C VAL A 412 -52.40 -31.40 50.64
N TYR A 413 -53.13 -32.32 50.02
CA TYR A 413 -54.24 -32.00 49.11
C TYR A 413 -55.58 -32.53 49.63
N GLU A 414 -56.68 -31.91 49.20
CA GLU A 414 -58.05 -32.37 49.52
C GLU A 414 -58.83 -32.67 48.25
N GLY A 415 -59.24 -33.93 48.08
CA GLY A 415 -59.88 -34.43 46.85
C GLY A 415 -58.91 -34.58 45.69
N GLU A 416 -58.69 -33.50 44.94
CA GLU A 416 -57.83 -33.48 43.76
C GLU A 416 -56.40 -33.00 44.10
N ARG A 417 -55.36 -33.56 43.48
CA ARG A 417 -53.97 -33.12 43.66
C ARG A 417 -53.73 -31.65 43.27
N SER A 418 -54.57 -31.08 42.41
CA SER A 418 -54.57 -29.66 42.06
C SER A 418 -54.98 -28.74 43.23
N ASN A 419 -55.72 -29.28 44.21
CA ASN A 419 -56.24 -28.56 45.38
C ASN A 419 -55.33 -28.77 46.61
N ILE A 420 -54.17 -28.10 46.60
CA ILE A 420 -53.24 -28.10 47.74
C ILE A 420 -53.82 -27.20 48.84
N VAL A 421 -54.07 -27.78 50.01
CA VAL A 421 -54.67 -27.09 51.17
C VAL A 421 -53.66 -26.75 52.26
N ASP A 422 -52.56 -27.51 52.39
CA ASP A 422 -51.53 -27.26 53.41
C ASP A 422 -50.16 -27.90 53.04
N ILE A 423 -49.15 -27.75 53.90
CA ILE A 423 -47.80 -28.35 53.78
C ILE A 423 -47.40 -28.99 55.11
N LEU A 424 -47.32 -30.33 55.14
CA LEU A 424 -46.75 -31.07 56.26
C LEU A 424 -45.23 -30.87 56.28
N PHE A 425 -44.65 -30.56 57.45
CA PHE A 425 -43.21 -30.67 57.66
C PHE A 425 -42.91 -31.93 58.47
N VAL A 426 -41.90 -32.71 58.06
CA VAL A 426 -41.52 -33.96 58.76
C VAL A 426 -41.08 -33.71 60.22
N LYS A 427 -40.59 -32.51 60.54
CA LYS A 427 -40.28 -32.08 61.92
C LYS A 427 -41.49 -32.11 62.87
N ASP A 428 -42.70 -31.95 62.35
CA ASP A 428 -43.92 -31.87 63.18
C ASP A 428 -44.47 -33.27 63.51
N LEU A 429 -43.99 -34.30 62.80
CA LEU A 429 -44.20 -35.70 63.13
C LEU A 429 -43.36 -36.16 64.34
N ALA A 430 -42.44 -35.33 64.87
CA ALA A 430 -41.54 -35.70 65.96
C ALA A 430 -42.23 -35.95 67.32
N PHE A 431 -43.51 -35.59 67.44
CA PHE A 431 -44.36 -35.84 68.61
C PHE A 431 -45.58 -36.74 68.27
N VAL A 432 -45.54 -37.43 67.12
CA VAL A 432 -46.59 -38.33 66.66
C VAL A 432 -46.15 -39.76 66.88
N ASP A 433 -46.94 -40.53 67.62
CA ASP A 433 -46.75 -41.96 67.73
C ASP A 433 -47.46 -42.67 66.55
N PRO A 434 -46.78 -43.51 65.74
CA PRO A 434 -47.45 -44.30 64.70
C PRO A 434 -48.49 -45.27 65.27
N ASP A 435 -48.39 -45.69 66.54
CA ASP A 435 -49.37 -46.58 67.17
C ASP A 435 -50.71 -45.86 67.45
N ASP A 436 -50.70 -44.53 67.64
CA ASP A 436 -51.92 -43.72 67.82
C ASP A 436 -52.75 -43.58 66.52
N CYS A 437 -52.19 -43.92 65.35
CA CYS A 437 -52.85 -43.84 64.04
C CYS A 437 -53.55 -42.48 63.79
N THR A 438 -52.87 -41.38 64.09
CA THR A 438 -53.49 -40.04 64.02
C THR A 438 -53.81 -39.62 62.59
N THR A 439 -54.93 -38.92 62.37
CA THR A 439 -55.26 -38.37 61.04
C THR A 439 -54.44 -37.12 60.74
N LEU A 440 -53.91 -37.00 59.52
CA LEU A 440 -53.11 -35.84 59.09
C LEU A 440 -53.88 -34.51 59.23
N LYS A 441 -55.21 -34.57 59.03
CA LYS A 441 -56.20 -33.49 59.29
C LYS A 441 -56.26 -32.98 60.74
N THR A 442 -55.61 -33.64 61.69
CA THR A 442 -55.43 -33.19 63.08
C THR A 442 -54.17 -32.35 63.25
N ILE A 443 -53.09 -32.69 62.56
CA ILE A 443 -51.78 -32.00 62.68
C ILE A 443 -51.78 -30.71 61.87
N THR A 444 -52.37 -30.73 60.67
CA THR A 444 -52.54 -29.58 59.74
C THR A 444 -53.52 -28.50 60.24
N LYS A 445 -53.85 -28.48 61.54
CA LYS A 445 -54.78 -27.54 62.17
C LYS A 445 -54.22 -26.86 63.44
N PHE A 446 -52.92 -26.98 63.69
CA PHE A 446 -52.19 -26.34 64.77
C PHE A 446 -51.04 -25.47 64.25
#